data_AF-A0A544YCL1-F1
#
_entry.id   AF-A0A544YCL1-F1
#
_cell.length_a   1.000
_cell.length_b   1.000
_cell.length_c   1.000
_cell.angle_alpha   90.00
_cell.angle_beta   90.00
_cell.angle_gamma   90.00
#
_symmetry.space_group_name_H-M   'P 1'
#
loop_
_entity.id
_entity.type
_entity.pdbx_description
1 polymer ?
#
loop_
_entity_poly.entity_id
_entity_poly.type
_entity_poly.pdbx_seq_one_letter_code
_entity_poly.pdbx_strand_id
1 'polypeptide(L)'
;MAVAGRRLRKALLLFMIPLALLILAALLVNLVASSWAGRPLIVDERAVRQVQGIGRQMGEATAQRTQSDYMISRRYLFLAVDGMNMSDALERRADLLVSRGWKVENDRTPDAIHLESDELEAYLTLSPLDAYLAQVGFDDYRVKEVATRVRKQSGPSATILVAVLEHTWP
;
A
#
# COMPACT_ATOMS: atom_id res chain seq x y z
N MET A 1 -72.79 -1.25 4.07
CA MET A 1 -71.55 -0.52 4.43
C MET A 1 -70.29 -1.37 4.20
N ALA A 2 -70.04 -1.93 3.00
CA ALA A 2 -68.87 -2.80 2.74
C ALA A 2 -67.98 -2.38 1.55
N VAL A 3 -68.29 -1.23 0.91
CA VAL A 3 -67.62 -0.77 -0.31
C VAL A 3 -66.46 0.21 -0.01
N ALA A 4 -66.51 0.92 1.13
CA ALA A 4 -65.48 1.89 1.51
C ALA A 4 -64.12 1.24 1.87
N GLY A 5 -64.13 0.05 2.50
CA GLY A 5 -62.89 -0.63 2.93
C GLY A 5 -62.01 -1.18 1.80
N ARG A 6 -62.61 -1.54 0.65
CA ARG A 6 -61.85 -2.05 -0.51
C ARG A 6 -61.12 -0.96 -1.28
N ARG A 7 -61.66 0.27 -1.32
CA ARG A 7 -61.00 1.41 -1.96
C ARG A 7 -59.85 1.95 -1.09
N LEU A 8 -60.01 1.94 0.22
CA LEU A 8 -58.95 2.31 1.18
C LEU A 8 -57.75 1.35 1.11
N ARG A 9 -57.98 0.03 1.02
CA ARG A 9 -56.91 -0.98 0.87
C ARG A 9 -56.13 -0.82 -0.45
N LYS A 10 -56.81 -0.48 -1.56
CA LYS A 10 -56.15 -0.26 -2.86
C LYS A 10 -55.31 1.03 -2.86
N ALA A 11 -55.79 2.09 -2.23
CA ALA A 11 -55.03 3.33 -2.07
C ALA A 11 -53.80 3.14 -1.18
N LEU A 12 -53.92 2.36 -0.09
CA LEU A 12 -52.79 2.02 0.78
C LEU A 12 -51.72 1.19 0.04
N LEU A 13 -52.14 0.19 -0.76
CA LEU A 13 -51.23 -0.62 -1.58
C LEU A 13 -50.50 0.20 -2.66
N LEU A 14 -51.17 1.18 -3.28
CA LEU A 14 -50.56 2.07 -4.27
C LEU A 14 -49.45 2.97 -3.69
N PHE A 15 -49.48 3.28 -2.39
CA PHE A 15 -48.43 4.05 -1.72
C PHE A 15 -47.32 3.18 -1.14
N MET A 16 -47.63 1.96 -0.69
CA MET A 16 -46.65 1.06 -0.07
C MET A 16 -45.65 0.48 -1.07
N ILE A 17 -46.05 0.26 -2.33
CA ILE A 17 -45.17 -0.27 -3.38
C ILE A 17 -44.03 0.68 -3.74
N PRO A 18 -44.27 1.98 -4.07
CA PRO A 18 -43.18 2.91 -4.37
C PRO A 18 -42.28 3.17 -3.15
N LEU A 19 -42.84 3.17 -1.93
CA LEU A 19 -42.06 3.29 -0.71
C LEU A 19 -41.13 2.08 -0.50
N ALA A 20 -41.63 0.86 -0.70
CA ALA A 20 -40.81 -0.35 -0.61
C ALA A 20 -39.71 -0.38 -1.69
N LEU A 21 -40.00 0.08 -2.89
CA LEU A 21 -39.02 0.21 -3.97
C LEU A 21 -37.93 1.25 -3.65
N LEU A 22 -38.31 2.39 -3.06
CA LEU A 22 -37.36 3.40 -2.61
C LEU A 22 -36.45 2.89 -1.49
N ILE A 23 -37.01 2.14 -0.53
CA ILE A 23 -36.22 1.52 0.55
C ILE A 23 -35.26 0.47 -0.03
N LEU A 24 -35.71 -0.36 -0.97
CA LEU A 24 -34.87 -1.36 -1.63
C LEU A 24 -33.75 -0.71 -2.43
N ALA A 25 -34.04 0.38 -3.16
CA ALA A 25 -33.05 1.15 -3.90
C ALA A 25 -32.01 1.78 -2.96
N ALA A 26 -32.45 2.37 -1.83
CA ALA A 26 -31.54 2.92 -0.82
C ALA A 26 -30.67 1.83 -0.17
N LEU A 27 -31.22 0.65 0.09
CA LEU A 27 -30.45 -0.49 0.60
C LEU A 27 -29.43 -1.02 -0.41
N LEU A 28 -29.78 -1.08 -1.70
CA LEU A 28 -28.86 -1.47 -2.77
C LEU A 28 -27.74 -0.44 -2.96
N VAL A 29 -28.06 0.86 -2.91
CA VAL A 29 -27.05 1.94 -2.95
C VAL A 29 -26.12 1.84 -1.75
N ASN A 30 -26.63 1.54 -0.55
CA ASN A 30 -25.79 1.34 0.63
C ASN A 30 -24.92 0.08 0.53
N LEU A 31 -25.43 -1.01 -0.05
CA LEU A 31 -24.65 -2.22 -0.28
C LEU A 31 -23.52 -1.98 -1.29
N VAL A 32 -23.81 -1.30 -2.40
CA VAL A 32 -22.81 -0.94 -3.42
C VAL A 32 -21.80 0.05 -2.83
N ALA A 33 -22.24 1.10 -2.13
CA ALA A 33 -21.35 2.04 -1.46
C ALA A 33 -20.48 1.36 -0.39
N SER A 34 -21.01 0.39 0.37
CA SER A 34 -20.25 -0.38 1.36
C SER A 34 -19.24 -1.34 0.74
N SER A 35 -19.50 -1.85 -0.47
CA SER A 35 -18.53 -2.66 -1.21
C SER A 35 -17.37 -1.83 -1.79
N TRP A 36 -17.58 -0.52 -1.97
CA TRP A 36 -16.56 0.46 -2.40
C TRP A 36 -15.90 1.19 -1.21
N ALA A 37 -16.55 1.20 -0.05
CA ALA A 37 -15.99 1.73 1.19
C ALA A 37 -14.96 0.75 1.77
N GLY A 38 -13.71 0.93 1.35
CA GLY A 38 -12.56 0.64 2.20
C GLY A 38 -12.10 -0.81 2.24
N ARG A 39 -11.74 -1.39 1.08
CA ARG A 39 -10.57 -2.27 1.11
C ARG A 39 -9.37 -1.34 1.26
N PRO A 40 -8.67 -1.33 2.40
CA PRO A 40 -7.45 -0.55 2.50
C PRO A 40 -6.52 -1.02 1.38
N LEU A 41 -5.99 -0.06 0.59
CA LEU A 41 -4.94 -0.32 -0.39
C LEU A 41 -3.69 -0.78 0.38
N ILE A 42 -3.59 -2.08 0.62
CA ILE A 42 -2.52 -2.67 1.40
C ILE A 42 -1.60 -3.39 0.44
N VAL A 43 -0.32 -3.01 0.47
CA VAL A 43 0.78 -3.80 -0.09
C VAL A 43 0.70 -5.23 0.47
N ASP A 44 0.79 -6.26 -0.36
CA ASP A 44 0.68 -7.67 0.10
C ASP A 44 1.60 -7.95 1.30
N GLU A 45 1.01 -8.38 2.43
CA GLU A 45 1.73 -8.69 3.66
C GLU A 45 2.75 -9.82 3.50
N ARG A 46 2.60 -10.69 2.50
CA ARG A 46 3.62 -11.68 2.13
C ARG A 46 4.87 -10.99 1.59
N ALA A 47 4.72 -9.99 0.73
CA ALA A 47 5.85 -9.20 0.21
C ALA A 47 6.56 -8.48 1.36
N VAL A 48 5.78 -7.84 2.24
CA VAL A 48 6.30 -7.15 3.44
C VAL A 48 7.12 -8.09 4.32
N ARG A 49 6.59 -9.28 4.64
CA ARG A 49 7.33 -10.27 5.46
C ARG A 49 8.61 -10.75 4.79
N GLN A 50 8.59 -10.96 3.47
CA GLN A 50 9.80 -11.34 2.75
C GLN A 50 10.86 -10.22 2.83
N VAL A 51 10.45 -8.97 2.64
CA VAL A 51 11.38 -7.82 2.71
C VAL A 51 11.88 -7.59 4.14
N GLN A 52 11.03 -7.70 5.16
CA GLN A 52 11.46 -7.63 6.57
C GLN A 52 12.54 -8.69 6.89
N GLY A 53 12.52 -9.84 6.21
CA GLY A 53 13.50 -10.89 6.38
C GLY A 53 14.90 -10.61 5.81
N ILE A 54 15.16 -9.43 5.24
CA ILE A 54 16.49 -9.06 4.71
C ILE A 54 17.33 -8.21 5.68
N GLY A 55 16.74 -7.73 6.79
CA GLY A 55 17.45 -6.89 7.77
C GLY A 55 16.66 -6.68 9.05
N ARG A 56 17.21 -5.91 10.00
CA ARG A 56 16.51 -5.56 11.24
C ARG A 56 15.67 -4.30 11.01
N GLN A 57 14.36 -4.38 11.18
CA GLN A 57 13.48 -3.23 11.01
C GLN A 57 13.73 -2.16 12.08
N MET A 58 14.06 -0.96 11.62
CA MET A 58 14.30 0.24 12.41
C MET A 58 13.12 1.21 12.37
N GLY A 59 12.32 1.15 11.32
CA GLY A 59 11.17 2.01 11.14
C GLY A 59 10.31 1.57 9.96
N GLU A 60 9.11 2.14 9.91
CA GLU A 60 8.16 1.90 8.85
C GLU A 60 7.29 3.15 8.64
N ALA A 61 6.91 3.38 7.39
CA ALA A 61 5.93 4.39 7.03
C ALA A 61 5.09 3.89 5.85
N THR A 62 3.91 4.48 5.67
CA THR A 62 3.04 4.23 4.52
C THR A 62 2.65 5.57 3.92
N ALA A 63 2.65 5.67 2.59
CA ALA A 63 2.13 6.81 1.87
C ALA A 63 1.14 6.33 0.81
N GLN A 64 0.11 7.12 0.56
CA GLN A 64 -0.84 6.87 -0.51
C GLN A 64 -1.00 8.14 -1.32
N ARG A 65 -1.05 7.99 -2.64
CA ARG A 65 -1.27 9.10 -3.56
C ARG A 65 -2.16 8.67 -4.70
N THR A 66 -3.10 9.53 -5.06
CA THR A 66 -3.87 9.40 -6.29
C THR A 66 -3.08 10.08 -7.42
N GLN A 67 -2.83 9.35 -8.50
CA GLN A 67 -2.19 9.85 -9.70
C GLN A 67 -3.06 9.51 -10.91
N SER A 68 -3.67 10.53 -11.51
CA SER A 68 -4.68 10.39 -12.55
C SER A 68 -5.82 9.48 -12.07
N ASP A 69 -6.05 8.35 -12.74
CA ASP A 69 -7.10 7.38 -12.41
C ASP A 69 -6.61 6.26 -11.49
N TYR A 70 -5.35 6.29 -11.06
CA TYR A 70 -4.75 5.23 -10.24
C TYR A 70 -4.52 5.69 -8.82
N MET A 71 -4.64 4.75 -7.88
CA MET A 71 -4.20 4.94 -6.50
C MET A 71 -2.93 4.11 -6.26
N ILE A 72 -1.87 4.81 -5.88
CA ILE A 72 -0.56 4.22 -5.57
C ILE A 72 -0.44 4.17 -4.05
N SER A 73 -0.23 2.96 -3.51
CA SER A 73 0.06 2.73 -2.10
C SER A 73 1.51 2.27 -1.96
N ARG A 74 2.27 2.96 -1.12
CA ARG A 74 3.67 2.67 -0.83
C ARG A 74 3.86 2.34 0.63
N ARG A 75 4.63 1.29 0.91
CA ARG A 75 5.09 0.92 2.24
C ARG A 75 6.61 0.98 2.29
N TYR A 76 7.12 1.82 3.17
CA TYR A 76 8.54 2.09 3.37
C TYR A 76 9.01 1.31 4.58
N LEU A 77 9.97 0.42 4.39
CA LEU A 77 10.64 -0.30 5.47
C LEU A 77 12.08 0.20 5.57
N PHE A 78 12.47 0.63 6.77
CA PHE A 78 13.82 1.08 7.06
C PHE A 78 14.54 -0.04 7.79
N LEU A 79 15.56 -0.62 7.15
CA LEU A 79 16.18 -1.88 7.57
C LEU A 79 17.67 -1.67 7.84
N ALA A 80 18.10 -1.97 9.07
CA ALA A 80 19.51 -2.02 9.43
C ALA A 80 20.14 -3.32 8.92
N VAL A 81 21.29 -3.18 8.28
CA VAL A 81 22.08 -4.27 7.70
C VAL A 81 23.49 -4.22 8.30
N ASP A 82 23.59 -4.73 9.52
CA ASP A 82 24.79 -4.60 10.33
C ASP A 82 25.99 -5.35 9.73
N GLY A 83 27.19 -4.78 9.87
CA GLY A 83 28.45 -5.45 9.53
C GLY A 83 28.79 -5.54 8.05
N MET A 84 28.09 -4.81 7.17
CA MET A 84 28.36 -4.78 5.73
C MET A 84 28.52 -3.35 5.21
N ASN A 85 29.38 -3.18 4.20
CA ASN A 85 29.39 -1.95 3.43
C ASN A 85 28.07 -1.84 2.62
N MET A 86 27.72 -0.63 2.20
CA MET A 86 26.40 -0.38 1.59
C MET A 86 26.21 -1.11 0.24
N SER A 87 27.25 -1.17 -0.60
CA SER A 87 27.19 -1.84 -1.90
C SER A 87 26.92 -3.33 -1.74
N ASP A 88 27.70 -3.98 -0.87
CA ASP A 88 27.54 -5.41 -0.57
C ASP A 88 26.18 -5.70 0.08
N ALA A 89 25.72 -4.81 0.97
CA ALA A 89 24.42 -4.95 1.59
C ALA A 89 23.30 -4.91 0.54
N LEU A 90 23.34 -3.95 -0.39
CA LEU A 90 22.33 -3.79 -1.43
C LEU A 90 22.27 -5.04 -2.33
N GLU A 91 23.41 -5.49 -2.85
CA GLU A 91 23.50 -6.67 -3.72
C GLU A 91 23.08 -7.95 -3.00
N ARG A 92 23.64 -8.24 -1.82
CA ARG A 92 23.33 -9.48 -1.09
C ARG A 92 21.87 -9.54 -0.63
N ARG A 93 21.26 -8.40 -0.31
CA ARG A 93 19.83 -8.37 0.07
C ARG A 93 18.92 -8.48 -1.14
N ALA A 94 19.31 -7.93 -2.28
CA ALA A 94 18.63 -8.19 -3.55
C ALA A 94 18.70 -9.67 -3.94
N ASP A 95 19.88 -10.30 -3.89
CA ASP A 95 20.06 -11.73 -4.20
C ASP A 95 19.21 -12.63 -3.28
N LEU A 96 19.10 -12.26 -2.00
CA LEU A 96 18.24 -12.97 -1.06
C LEU A 96 16.76 -12.89 -1.48
N LEU A 97 16.29 -11.75 -1.99
CA LEU A 97 14.93 -11.62 -2.50
C LEU A 97 14.75 -12.36 -3.82
N VAL A 98 15.75 -12.35 -4.70
CA VAL A 98 15.74 -13.14 -5.93
C VAL A 98 15.59 -14.63 -5.62
N SER A 99 16.28 -15.13 -4.60
CA SER A 99 16.12 -16.52 -4.13
C SER A 99 14.70 -16.85 -3.62
N ARG A 100 13.89 -15.82 -3.33
CA ARG A 100 12.49 -15.92 -2.87
C ARG A 100 11.48 -15.64 -3.99
N GLY A 101 11.93 -15.59 -5.25
CA GLY A 101 11.05 -15.43 -6.41
C GLY A 101 10.88 -14.00 -6.91
N TRP A 102 11.65 -13.04 -6.37
CA TRP A 102 11.71 -11.69 -6.94
C TRP A 102 12.59 -11.68 -8.21
N LYS A 103 12.31 -10.76 -9.12
CA LYS A 103 13.10 -10.55 -10.34
C LYS A 103 13.69 -9.16 -10.30
N VAL A 104 14.96 -9.03 -10.69
CA VAL A 104 15.59 -7.71 -10.80
C VAL A 104 15.21 -7.11 -12.14
N GLU A 105 14.70 -5.88 -12.13
CA GLU A 105 14.43 -5.13 -13.36
C GLU A 105 15.75 -4.72 -14.03
N ASN A 106 15.71 -4.52 -15.36
CA ASN A 106 16.90 -4.14 -16.13
C ASN A 106 17.43 -2.74 -15.78
N ASP A 107 16.60 -1.89 -15.17
CA ASP A 107 17.02 -0.60 -14.64
C ASP A 107 17.68 -0.80 -13.28
N ARG A 108 19.00 -0.98 -13.28
CA ARG A 108 19.82 -0.83 -12.07
C ARG A 108 20.41 0.57 -12.07
N THR A 109 20.13 1.34 -11.02
CA THR A 109 20.90 2.55 -10.76
C THR A 109 22.02 2.21 -9.77
N PRO A 110 23.14 2.95 -9.76
CA PRO A 110 24.21 2.71 -8.79
C PRO A 110 23.72 2.74 -7.33
N ASP A 111 22.65 3.49 -7.08
CA ASP A 111 22.12 3.78 -5.76
C ASP A 111 20.78 3.09 -5.46
N ALA A 112 20.24 2.29 -6.39
CA ALA A 112 19.01 1.55 -6.15
C ALA A 112 18.89 0.31 -7.05
N ILE A 113 18.33 -0.75 -6.46
CA ILE A 113 17.93 -1.96 -7.18
C ILE A 113 16.40 -2.03 -7.19
N HIS A 114 15.83 -2.13 -8.39
CA HIS A 114 14.41 -2.33 -8.61
C HIS A 114 14.13 -3.82 -8.80
N LEU A 115 13.12 -4.32 -8.09
CA LEU A 115 12.67 -5.69 -8.14
C LEU A 115 11.15 -5.77 -8.32
N GLU A 116 10.69 -6.80 -9.00
CA GLU A 116 9.28 -7.13 -9.17
C GLU A 116 8.99 -8.56 -8.72
N SER A 117 7.74 -8.82 -8.32
CA SER A 117 7.25 -10.17 -8.03
C SER A 117 5.90 -10.37 -8.71
N ASP A 118 5.88 -11.20 -9.76
CA ASP A 118 4.64 -11.57 -10.47
C ASP A 118 3.65 -12.29 -9.55
N GLU A 119 4.15 -13.13 -8.62
CA GLU A 119 3.29 -13.90 -7.70
C GLU A 119 2.57 -12.99 -6.69
N LEU A 120 3.23 -11.90 -6.27
CA LEU A 120 2.74 -10.98 -5.25
C LEU A 120 2.15 -9.70 -5.84
N GLU A 121 2.23 -9.54 -7.17
CA GLU A 121 1.84 -8.33 -7.90
C GLU A 121 2.40 -7.05 -7.26
N ALA A 122 3.70 -7.10 -6.92
CA ALA A 122 4.36 -6.08 -6.11
C ALA A 122 5.67 -5.60 -6.75
N TYR A 123 5.90 -4.29 -6.66
CA TYR A 123 7.15 -3.65 -7.02
C TYR A 123 7.93 -3.25 -5.77
N LEU A 124 9.26 -3.40 -5.81
CA LEU A 124 10.15 -3.13 -4.71
C LEU A 124 11.35 -2.32 -5.19
N THR A 125 11.61 -1.20 -4.54
CA THR A 125 12.87 -0.47 -4.69
C THR A 125 13.69 -0.62 -3.42
N LEU A 126 14.91 -1.13 -3.54
CA LEU A 126 15.91 -1.11 -2.48
C LEU A 126 16.90 0.02 -2.74
N SER A 127 17.15 0.87 -1.75
CA SER A 127 18.16 1.93 -1.85
C SER A 127 18.83 2.22 -0.51
N PRO A 128 20.06 2.75 -0.50
CA PRO A 128 20.67 3.32 0.70
C PRO A 128 19.82 4.46 1.27
N LEU A 129 19.72 4.56 2.60
CA LEU A 129 18.97 5.64 3.24
C LEU A 129 19.47 7.03 2.83
N ASP A 130 20.77 7.24 2.63
CA ASP A 130 21.28 8.55 2.22
C ASP A 130 20.92 8.90 0.77
N ALA A 131 20.99 7.92 -0.14
CA ALA A 131 20.53 8.09 -1.51
C ALA A 131 19.03 8.38 -1.56
N TYR A 132 18.23 7.64 -0.77
CA TYR A 132 16.80 7.89 -0.62
C TYR A 132 16.50 9.30 -0.10
N LEU A 133 17.21 9.75 0.94
CA LEU A 133 17.06 11.11 1.48
C LEU A 133 17.46 12.20 0.46
N ALA A 134 18.38 11.91 -0.46
CA ALA A 134 18.90 12.84 -1.46
C ALA A 134 18.05 12.92 -2.75
N GLN A 135 17.48 11.80 -3.20
CA GLN A 135 16.72 11.71 -4.44
C GLN A 135 15.24 12.07 -4.28
N VAL A 136 14.69 11.92 -3.07
CA VAL A 136 13.24 12.00 -2.87
C VAL A 136 12.84 13.40 -2.43
N GLY A 137 12.20 14.14 -3.34
CA GLY A 137 11.19 15.11 -2.93
C GLY A 137 10.11 14.34 -2.17
N PHE A 138 10.17 14.35 -0.83
CA PHE A 138 9.26 13.57 0.00
C PHE A 138 7.81 13.89 -0.37
N ASP A 139 7.15 12.95 -1.05
CA ASP A 139 5.72 13.03 -1.35
C ASP A 139 4.88 13.08 -0.05
N ASP A 140 5.44 12.60 1.08
CA ASP A 140 4.76 12.54 2.38
C ASP A 140 5.69 12.95 3.55
N TYR A 141 5.25 13.94 4.33
CA TYR A 141 5.96 14.44 5.51
C TYR A 141 6.25 13.34 6.56
N ARG A 142 5.34 12.37 6.71
CA ARG A 142 5.49 11.28 7.69
C ARG A 142 6.65 10.37 7.33
N VAL A 143 6.86 10.10 6.04
CA VAL A 143 7.98 9.27 5.57
C VAL A 143 9.30 9.97 5.86
N LYS A 144 9.37 11.29 5.64
CA LYS A 144 10.54 12.12 5.98
C LYS A 144 10.85 12.08 7.47
N GLU A 145 9.83 12.21 8.31
CA GLU A 145 9.98 12.18 9.76
C GLU A 145 10.56 10.85 10.24
N VAL A 146 10.02 9.72 9.74
CA VAL A 146 10.53 8.38 10.08
C VAL A 146 11.95 8.19 9.58
N ALA A 147 12.27 8.55 8.34
CA ALA A 147 13.61 8.45 7.77
C ALA A 147 14.64 9.25 8.59
N THR A 148 14.28 10.48 8.95
CA THR A 148 15.13 11.36 9.77
C THR A 148 15.33 10.80 11.17
N ARG A 149 14.27 10.26 11.79
CA ARG A 149 14.35 9.61 13.11
C ARG A 149 15.26 8.39 13.07
N VAL A 150 15.10 7.52 12.07
CA VAL A 150 15.96 6.33 11.88
C VAL A 150 17.42 6.74 11.70
N ARG A 151 17.71 7.76 10.88
CA ARG A 151 19.09 8.26 10.70
C ARG A 151 19.69 8.76 12.01
N LYS A 152 18.94 9.54 12.80
CA LYS A 152 19.39 10.05 14.10
C LYS A 152 19.67 8.93 15.12
N GLN A 153 18.83 7.90 15.15
CA GLN A 153 18.97 6.76 16.08
C GLN A 153 20.12 5.83 15.69
N SER A 154 20.35 5.63 14.40
CA SER A 154 21.32 4.65 13.90
C SER A 154 22.75 5.22 13.85
N GLY A 155 22.89 6.54 13.75
CA GLY A 155 24.17 7.21 13.58
C GLY A 155 24.66 7.24 12.13
N PRO A 156 25.78 7.95 11.86
CA PRO A 156 26.27 8.18 10.50
C PRO A 156 26.90 6.94 9.85
N SER A 157 27.43 6.01 10.66
CA SER A 157 28.11 4.81 10.16
C SER A 157 27.18 3.61 9.94
N ALA A 158 25.89 3.75 10.25
CA ALA A 158 24.94 2.65 10.09
C ALA A 158 24.54 2.45 8.63
N THR A 159 24.66 1.21 8.18
CA THR A 159 24.18 0.74 6.87
C THR A 159 22.67 0.50 6.98
N ILE A 160 21.88 1.47 6.51
CA ILE A 160 20.42 1.39 6.47
C ILE A 160 19.96 1.31 5.02
N LEU A 161 19.20 0.27 4.70
CA LEU A 161 18.46 0.14 3.45
C LEU A 161 17.04 0.66 3.65
N VAL A 162 16.52 1.32 2.61
CA VAL A 162 15.12 1.68 2.47
C VAL A 162 14.55 0.75 1.43
N ALA A 163 13.54 -0.01 1.84
CA ALA A 163 12.78 -0.87 0.96
C ALA A 163 11.40 -0.24 0.74
N VAL A 164 11.14 0.19 -0.49
CA VAL A 164 9.87 0.81 -0.90
C VAL A 164 9.08 -0.22 -1.66
N LEU A 165 8.06 -0.78 -1.01
CA LEU A 165 7.09 -1.64 -1.67
C LEU A 165 5.98 -0.77 -2.25
N GLU A 166 5.71 -0.92 -3.53
CA GLU A 166 4.67 -0.20 -4.25
C GLU A 166 3.63 -1.17 -4.78
N HIS A 167 2.37 -0.75 -4.69
CA HIS A 167 1.25 -1.46 -5.27
C HIS A 167 0.25 -0.44 -5.83
N THR A 168 -0.17 -0.67 -7.07
CA THR A 168 -0.94 0.28 -7.88
C THR A 168 -2.29 -0.34 -8.20
N TRP A 169 -3.36 0.40 -7.92
CA TRP A 169 -4.73 0.02 -8.25
C TRP A 169 -5.32 0.99 -9.28
N PRO A 170 -6.10 0.49 -10.25
CA PRO A 170 -6.95 1.32 -11.10
C PRO A 170 -8.13 1.94 -10.33
#